data_AF-A0A8T9SRL8-F1
#
_entry.id   AF-A0A8T9SRL8-F1
#
_cell.length_a   1.000
_cell.length_b   1.000
_cell.length_c   1.000
_cell.angle_alpha   90.00
_cell.angle_beta   90.00
_cell.angle_gamma   90.00
#
_symmetry.space_group_name_H-M   'P 1'
#
loop_
_entity.id
_entity.type
_entity.pdbx_description
1 polymer ?
#
loop_
_entity_poly.entity_id
_entity_poly.type
_entity_poly.pdbx_seq_one_letter_code
_entity_poly.pdbx_strand_id
1 'polypeptide(L)'
;MQTSTLRRGLLSGLFLLAGLLPAAAQRVLWADASPTVVPKQHTLALNRFRAVAVQLGTVRSTLRTAPSERSAAARQSGTVVSLPLPDGSSQRFRVVATQVMAPALAARYPRIRTYVAHGLDDPTATARLDVSPAGFHAQILAANRTVYIDPAAPGDTVHHLVFDQSSMSRSALGAVCYTPDGLDQHTITKLNRPAAMQRPNGSQLRTYRLAVACTGEYAATKGGTKEGALAGIVTSVNRVDGIYERELAIRMVLIPNNDRLIFLTDSTDRYTNDDGEIMLRQNQAVLTDSIGSANYDIGHVFSTGGGGIAALGSVCVAGVKGMGVTGLPTPVGDAFDVDFVAHEMGHQFGAEHTFNSQLGSCGGGTRSASSAYEPGSGVTIMAYAGICDADNLQDSSIPYFHSSSYDQILDHVTGAGNCAVVTTTSNQAPTANAGANYRIPISTPFTLTGSATDPNGDALTYSWEQYNLGPAGNATTPRGDAPIFRSFAPTSSTSRTFPRVSDLVNNTTTIGELLPTYARRLIFRFVARDNRDGGGAWNMIQ
;
A
#
# COMPACT_ATOMS: atom_id res chain seq x y z
N MET A 1 -87.91 36.30 -15.75
CA MET A 1 -87.44 37.43 -14.92
C MET A 1 -86.52 36.88 -13.85
N GLN A 2 -85.35 37.51 -13.71
CA GLN A 2 -84.49 37.60 -12.51
C GLN A 2 -83.84 36.33 -11.93
N THR A 3 -82.57 36.17 -12.30
CA THR A 3 -81.35 36.07 -11.46
C THR A 3 -81.47 35.49 -10.04
N SER A 4 -80.70 34.42 -9.74
CA SER A 4 -79.58 34.49 -8.78
C SER A 4 -78.71 33.22 -8.79
N THR A 5 -77.44 33.43 -8.48
CA THR A 5 -76.25 32.56 -8.47
C THR A 5 -76.28 31.32 -7.57
N LEU A 6 -75.64 30.24 -8.02
CA LEU A 6 -75.03 29.22 -7.15
C LEU A 6 -73.75 28.67 -7.80
N ARG A 7 -72.60 28.96 -7.15
CA ARG A 7 -71.27 28.40 -7.45
C ARG A 7 -71.23 26.93 -6.99
N ARG A 8 -70.77 26.03 -7.87
CA ARG A 8 -70.22 24.71 -7.49
C ARG A 8 -68.87 24.52 -8.17
N GLY A 9 -67.88 24.12 -7.39
CA GLY A 9 -66.49 23.94 -7.81
C GLY A 9 -66.28 22.71 -8.69
N LEU A 10 -65.31 22.82 -9.59
CA LEU A 10 -64.71 21.70 -10.30
C LEU A 10 -63.24 21.58 -9.86
N LEU A 11 -62.89 20.41 -9.33
CA LEU A 11 -61.50 19.97 -9.16
C LEU A 11 -60.91 19.65 -10.53
N SER A 12 -59.83 20.34 -10.89
CA SER A 12 -58.97 20.00 -12.03
C SER A 12 -57.91 19.00 -11.58
N GLY A 13 -57.95 17.78 -12.13
CA GLY A 13 -56.90 16.78 -11.96
C GLY A 13 -55.67 17.11 -12.80
N LEU A 14 -54.51 17.20 -12.15
CA LEU A 14 -53.20 17.39 -12.79
C LEU A 14 -52.56 15.99 -12.97
N PHE A 15 -52.42 15.53 -14.21
CA PHE A 15 -51.64 14.33 -14.55
C PHE A 15 -50.14 14.67 -14.49
N LEU A 16 -49.42 14.13 -13.51
CA LEU A 16 -47.96 14.09 -13.51
C LEU A 16 -47.48 12.88 -14.31
N LEU A 17 -46.84 13.11 -15.46
CA LEU A 17 -45.99 12.11 -16.11
C LEU A 17 -44.70 11.97 -15.26
N ALA A 18 -44.64 10.92 -14.44
CA ALA A 18 -43.39 10.47 -13.85
C ALA A 18 -42.56 9.76 -14.93
N GLY A 19 -41.46 10.39 -15.35
CA GLY A 19 -40.45 9.76 -16.18
C GLY A 19 -39.80 8.60 -15.43
N LEU A 20 -40.02 7.37 -15.90
CA LEU A 20 -39.31 6.18 -15.46
C LEU A 20 -37.84 6.29 -15.91
N LEU A 21 -36.95 6.61 -14.97
CA LEU A 21 -35.53 6.34 -15.15
C LEU A 21 -35.33 4.80 -15.10
N PRO A 22 -34.61 4.19 -16.05
CA PRO A 22 -34.35 2.76 -15.98
C PRO A 22 -33.41 2.49 -14.80
N ALA A 23 -33.89 1.73 -13.81
CA ALA A 23 -33.04 1.10 -12.83
C ALA A 23 -32.10 0.13 -13.56
N ALA A 24 -30.83 0.50 -13.75
CA ALA A 24 -29.82 -0.42 -14.22
C ALA A 24 -29.62 -1.50 -13.14
N ALA A 25 -30.18 -2.69 -13.35
CA ALA A 25 -29.90 -3.84 -12.51
C ALA A 25 -28.38 -4.06 -12.45
N GLN A 26 -27.79 -4.03 -11.26
CA GLN A 26 -26.39 -4.42 -11.05
C GLN A 26 -26.23 -5.85 -11.56
N ARG A 27 -25.48 -6.02 -12.66
CA ARG A 27 -25.13 -7.35 -13.16
C ARG A 27 -24.29 -8.05 -12.09
N VAL A 28 -24.66 -9.29 -11.76
CA VAL A 28 -23.88 -10.14 -10.86
C VAL A 28 -22.52 -10.40 -11.51
N LEU A 29 -21.46 -9.83 -10.96
CA LEU A 29 -20.08 -9.98 -11.46
C LEU A 29 -19.37 -11.19 -10.85
N TRP A 30 -19.83 -11.64 -9.69
CA TRP A 30 -19.19 -12.62 -8.83
C TRP A 30 -20.19 -13.68 -8.40
N ALA A 31 -19.76 -14.93 -8.35
CA ALA A 31 -20.50 -16.02 -7.73
C ALA A 31 -19.56 -16.75 -6.77
N ASP A 32 -20.07 -17.23 -5.64
CA ASP A 32 -19.27 -18.08 -4.75
C ASP A 32 -18.83 -19.35 -5.49
N ALA A 33 -17.57 -19.74 -5.28
CA ALA A 33 -16.98 -20.93 -5.87
C ALA A 33 -16.56 -21.91 -4.78
N SER A 34 -16.58 -23.21 -5.08
CA SER A 34 -16.11 -24.22 -4.13
C SER A 34 -14.59 -24.11 -3.94
N PRO A 35 -14.08 -24.12 -2.70
CA PRO A 35 -12.63 -24.17 -2.42
C PRO A 35 -11.93 -25.39 -3.05
N THR A 36 -12.67 -26.46 -3.35
CA THR A 36 -12.12 -27.69 -3.94
C THR A 36 -11.65 -27.53 -5.40
N VAL A 37 -12.03 -26.45 -6.07
CA VAL A 37 -11.60 -26.13 -7.46
C VAL A 37 -10.28 -25.34 -7.47
N VAL A 38 -9.83 -24.85 -6.32
CA VAL A 38 -8.62 -24.03 -6.18
C VAL A 38 -7.40 -24.91 -5.89
N PRO A 39 -6.25 -24.73 -6.57
CA PRO A 39 -5.05 -25.52 -6.30
C PRO A 39 -4.52 -25.28 -4.88
N LYS A 40 -4.30 -26.38 -4.13
CA LYS A 40 -3.78 -26.32 -2.75
C LYS A 40 -2.48 -25.54 -2.62
N GLN A 41 -1.58 -25.61 -3.62
CA GLN A 41 -0.29 -24.93 -3.60
C GLN A 41 -0.42 -23.40 -3.51
N HIS A 42 -1.41 -22.80 -4.18
CA HIS A 42 -1.63 -21.35 -4.11
C HIS A 42 -2.28 -20.90 -2.80
N THR A 43 -2.96 -21.81 -2.10
CA THR A 43 -3.57 -21.52 -0.79
C THR A 43 -2.62 -21.70 0.39
N LEU A 44 -1.42 -22.27 0.20
CA LEU A 44 -0.46 -22.49 1.30
C LEU A 44 -0.03 -21.19 1.98
N ALA A 45 -0.06 -20.08 1.25
CA ALA A 45 0.24 -18.74 1.77
C ALA A 45 -0.97 -18.09 2.47
N LEU A 46 -2.15 -18.71 2.50
CA LEU A 46 -3.38 -18.13 3.05
C LEU A 46 -4.02 -19.02 4.11
N ASN A 47 -4.10 -18.51 5.33
CA ASN A 47 -4.79 -19.16 6.46
C ASN A 47 -6.31 -19.13 6.31
N ARG A 48 -6.85 -18.10 5.66
CA ARG A 48 -8.30 -17.90 5.41
C ARG A 48 -8.51 -17.16 4.10
N PHE A 49 -9.51 -17.60 3.33
CA PHE A 49 -9.91 -16.97 2.08
C PHE A 49 -11.34 -17.37 1.70
N ARG A 50 -11.96 -16.59 0.82
CA ARG A 50 -13.20 -16.89 0.11
C ARG A 50 -12.89 -17.09 -1.37
N ALA A 51 -13.31 -18.21 -1.95
CA ALA A 51 -13.16 -18.45 -3.39
C ALA A 51 -14.40 -17.94 -4.14
N VAL A 52 -14.19 -17.19 -5.22
CA VAL A 52 -15.25 -16.65 -6.09
C VAL A 52 -14.94 -16.91 -7.56
N ALA A 53 -15.97 -17.06 -8.38
CA ALA A 53 -15.89 -17.06 -9.83
C ALA A 53 -16.25 -15.68 -10.38
N VAL A 54 -15.42 -15.12 -11.25
CA VAL A 54 -15.62 -13.82 -11.89
C VAL A 54 -16.12 -13.98 -13.33
N GLN A 55 -17.05 -13.12 -13.73
CA GLN A 55 -17.36 -12.93 -15.14
C GLN A 55 -16.40 -11.90 -15.76
N LEU A 56 -15.16 -12.31 -16.05
CA LEU A 56 -14.09 -11.38 -16.47
C LEU A 56 -14.46 -10.56 -17.71
N GLY A 57 -15.21 -11.14 -18.67
CA GLY A 57 -15.72 -10.40 -19.83
C GLY A 57 -16.63 -9.23 -19.46
N THR A 58 -17.51 -9.43 -18.46
CA THR A 58 -18.42 -8.40 -17.94
C THR A 58 -17.68 -7.36 -17.11
N VAL A 59 -16.69 -7.78 -16.31
CA VAL A 59 -15.81 -6.86 -15.57
C VAL A 59 -15.05 -5.95 -16.55
N ARG A 60 -14.44 -6.54 -17.60
CA ARG A 60 -13.74 -5.79 -18.66
C ARG A 60 -14.65 -4.78 -19.35
N SER A 61 -15.84 -5.18 -19.78
CA SER A 61 -16.75 -4.29 -20.49
C SER A 61 -17.25 -3.15 -19.59
N THR A 62 -17.53 -3.42 -18.32
CA THR A 62 -17.94 -2.42 -17.33
C THR A 62 -16.81 -1.43 -17.06
N LEU A 63 -15.61 -1.90 -16.73
CA LEU A 63 -14.48 -1.03 -16.42
C LEU A 63 -14.03 -0.17 -17.60
N ARG A 64 -14.20 -0.64 -18.85
CA ARG A 64 -13.93 0.17 -20.05
C ARG A 64 -14.80 1.42 -20.17
N THR A 65 -15.92 1.51 -19.45
CA THR A 65 -16.76 2.71 -19.41
C THR A 65 -16.24 3.77 -18.45
N ALA A 66 -15.28 3.42 -17.58
CA ALA A 66 -14.73 4.35 -16.60
C ALA A 66 -14.05 5.54 -17.31
N PRO A 67 -14.40 6.78 -16.96
CA PRO A 67 -13.73 7.95 -17.48
C PRO A 67 -12.28 7.99 -16.97
N SER A 68 -11.40 8.67 -17.69
CA SER A 68 -10.05 8.95 -17.18
C SER A 68 -10.12 9.77 -15.89
N GLU A 69 -9.29 9.44 -14.90
CA GLU A 69 -9.14 10.18 -13.64
C GLU A 69 -8.85 11.67 -13.85
N ARG A 70 -8.24 12.05 -14.99
CA ARG A 70 -7.88 13.44 -15.34
C ARG A 70 -9.01 14.20 -16.01
N SER A 71 -10.10 13.53 -16.35
CA SER A 71 -11.24 14.15 -17.04
C SER A 71 -12.19 14.82 -16.05
N ALA A 72 -12.93 15.84 -16.50
CA ALA A 72 -13.98 16.47 -15.70
C ALA A 72 -15.06 15.46 -15.24
N ALA A 73 -15.26 14.38 -16.00
CA ALA A 73 -16.21 13.32 -15.70
C ALA A 73 -15.76 12.39 -14.55
N ALA A 74 -14.49 12.42 -14.12
CA ALA A 74 -13.96 11.54 -13.08
C ALA A 74 -14.75 11.64 -11.76
N ARG A 75 -15.03 12.88 -11.31
CA ARG A 75 -15.77 13.15 -10.06
C ARG A 75 -17.21 12.63 -10.09
N GLN A 76 -17.80 12.51 -11.27
CA GLN A 76 -19.17 12.06 -11.49
C GLN A 76 -19.21 10.73 -12.24
N SER A 77 -18.15 9.92 -12.15
CA SER A 77 -18.09 8.65 -12.86
C SER A 77 -19.34 7.82 -12.55
N GLY A 78 -20.07 7.47 -13.60
CA GLY A 78 -21.22 6.56 -13.54
C GLY A 78 -20.81 5.10 -13.50
N THR A 79 -19.53 4.78 -13.66
CA THR A 79 -19.03 3.41 -13.62
C THR A 79 -18.92 2.95 -12.18
N VAL A 80 -19.74 1.97 -11.81
CA VAL A 80 -19.77 1.37 -10.48
C VAL A 80 -19.54 -0.13 -10.57
N VAL A 81 -18.67 -0.66 -9.72
CA VAL A 81 -18.39 -2.08 -9.60
C VAL A 81 -18.65 -2.51 -8.16
N SER A 82 -19.25 -3.69 -7.98
CA SER A 82 -19.37 -4.34 -6.67
C SER A 82 -18.21 -5.31 -6.52
N LEU A 83 -17.43 -5.19 -5.44
CA LEU A 83 -16.31 -6.09 -5.13
C LEU A 83 -16.69 -7.00 -3.94
N PRO A 84 -16.42 -8.31 -4.01
CA PRO A 84 -16.68 -9.24 -2.92
C PRO A 84 -15.74 -8.97 -1.74
N LEU A 85 -16.24 -9.24 -0.53
CA LEU A 85 -15.45 -9.19 0.70
C LEU A 85 -15.29 -10.60 1.30
N PRO A 86 -14.23 -10.84 2.11
CA PRO A 86 -13.95 -12.12 2.75
C PRO A 86 -15.09 -12.64 3.65
N ASP A 87 -15.89 -11.75 4.23
CA ASP A 87 -16.99 -12.08 5.14
C ASP A 87 -18.28 -12.54 4.44
N GLY A 88 -18.27 -12.69 3.11
CA GLY A 88 -19.43 -13.07 2.31
C GLY A 88 -20.19 -11.87 1.72
N SER A 89 -19.97 -10.67 2.25
CA SER A 89 -20.60 -9.45 1.77
C SER A 89 -19.96 -8.92 0.47
N SER A 90 -20.41 -7.76 0.02
CA SER A 90 -19.83 -7.03 -1.12
C SER A 90 -19.98 -5.54 -0.90
N GLN A 91 -19.06 -4.77 -1.48
CA GLN A 91 -19.02 -3.33 -1.38
C GLN A 91 -18.96 -2.68 -2.77
N ARG A 92 -19.70 -1.59 -2.95
CA ARG A 92 -19.76 -0.84 -4.21
C ARG A 92 -18.68 0.23 -4.25
N PHE A 93 -18.07 0.36 -5.42
CA PHE A 93 -17.04 1.34 -5.71
C PHE A 93 -17.35 2.11 -6.98
N ARG A 94 -17.21 3.44 -6.94
CA ARG A 94 -17.14 4.28 -8.13
C ARG A 94 -15.75 4.18 -8.73
N VAL A 95 -15.65 3.96 -10.04
CA VAL A 95 -14.38 3.64 -10.71
C VAL A 95 -13.97 4.70 -11.72
N VAL A 96 -12.69 5.01 -11.77
CA VAL A 96 -12.04 5.83 -12.80
C VAL A 96 -10.82 5.10 -13.37
N ALA A 97 -10.51 5.34 -14.64
CA ALA A 97 -9.31 4.79 -15.26
C ALA A 97 -8.07 5.60 -14.86
N THR A 98 -7.02 4.91 -14.39
CA THR A 98 -5.73 5.51 -14.06
C THR A 98 -4.64 4.97 -15.00
N GLN A 99 -3.41 5.49 -14.87
CA GLN A 99 -2.29 5.08 -15.71
C GLN A 99 -1.06 4.77 -14.86
N VAL A 100 -0.71 3.47 -14.83
CA VAL A 100 0.59 2.98 -14.34
C VAL A 100 1.62 2.92 -15.46
N MET A 101 1.18 2.74 -16.71
CA MET A 101 2.05 2.79 -17.88
C MET A 101 2.00 4.16 -18.54
N ALA A 102 3.16 4.67 -18.99
CA ALA A 102 3.19 5.82 -19.88
C ALA A 102 2.32 5.56 -21.13
N PRO A 103 1.68 6.60 -21.71
CA PRO A 103 0.70 6.42 -22.79
C PRO A 103 1.19 5.58 -23.97
N ALA A 104 2.46 5.75 -24.38
CA ALA A 104 3.03 4.99 -25.49
C ALA A 104 3.22 3.50 -25.18
N LEU A 105 3.53 3.15 -23.93
CA LEU A 105 3.62 1.75 -23.49
C LEU A 105 2.21 1.14 -23.39
N ALA A 106 1.26 1.87 -22.80
CA ALA A 106 -0.14 1.44 -22.71
C ALA A 106 -0.77 1.21 -24.09
N ALA A 107 -0.41 2.00 -25.10
CA ALA A 107 -0.86 1.82 -26.47
C ALA A 107 -0.33 0.53 -27.11
N ARG A 108 0.90 0.09 -26.75
CA ARG A 108 1.47 -1.20 -27.23
C ARG A 108 0.87 -2.41 -26.52
N TYR A 109 0.42 -2.24 -25.27
CA TYR A 109 -0.16 -3.32 -24.45
C TYR A 109 -1.59 -2.98 -23.99
N PRO A 110 -2.55 -2.81 -24.91
CA PRO A 110 -3.89 -2.26 -24.60
C PRO A 110 -4.79 -3.18 -23.76
N ARG A 111 -4.38 -4.45 -23.58
CA ARG A 111 -5.07 -5.45 -22.74
C ARG A 111 -4.76 -5.30 -21.25
N ILE A 112 -3.71 -4.56 -20.89
CA ILE A 112 -3.33 -4.28 -19.50
C ILE A 112 -3.88 -2.91 -19.15
N ARG A 113 -4.82 -2.85 -18.20
CA ARG A 113 -5.49 -1.62 -17.79
C ARG A 113 -5.61 -1.53 -16.28
N THR A 114 -5.40 -0.34 -15.75
CA THR A 114 -5.47 -0.04 -14.32
C THR A 114 -6.57 0.98 -14.02
N TYR A 115 -7.13 0.88 -12.82
CA TYR A 115 -8.23 1.73 -12.37
C TYR A 115 -8.05 2.05 -10.88
N VAL A 116 -8.62 3.18 -10.47
CA VAL A 116 -8.86 3.49 -9.07
C VAL A 116 -10.35 3.48 -8.78
N ALA A 117 -10.70 3.02 -7.59
CA ALA A 117 -12.04 2.88 -7.11
C ALA A 117 -12.21 3.58 -5.75
N HIS A 118 -13.35 4.23 -5.53
CA HIS A 118 -13.73 4.86 -4.27
C HIS A 118 -14.98 4.23 -3.71
N GLY A 119 -14.96 3.86 -2.43
CA GLY A 119 -16.07 3.23 -1.74
C GLY A 119 -17.30 4.13 -1.72
N LEU A 120 -18.45 3.55 -2.06
CA LEU A 120 -19.76 4.20 -1.94
C LEU A 120 -20.47 3.84 -0.64
N ASP A 121 -20.16 2.66 -0.10
CA ASP A 121 -20.78 2.14 1.13
C ASP A 121 -19.88 2.36 2.37
N ASP A 122 -18.56 2.45 2.17
CA ASP A 122 -17.58 2.89 3.17
C ASP A 122 -16.72 4.01 2.56
N PRO A 123 -16.84 5.26 3.07
CA PRO A 123 -16.13 6.42 2.52
C PRO A 123 -14.63 6.41 2.83
N THR A 124 -14.15 5.56 3.74
CA THR A 124 -12.71 5.39 4.01
C THR A 124 -12.02 4.46 3.03
N ALA A 125 -12.79 3.72 2.23
CA ALA A 125 -12.28 2.69 1.34
C ALA A 125 -11.86 3.26 -0.02
N THR A 126 -10.61 3.02 -0.40
CA THR A 126 -10.12 3.16 -1.78
C THR A 126 -9.69 1.79 -2.31
N ALA A 127 -9.65 1.64 -3.63
CA ALA A 127 -9.19 0.40 -4.24
C ALA A 127 -8.39 0.62 -5.53
N ARG A 128 -7.35 -0.18 -5.71
CA ARG A 128 -6.59 -0.30 -6.96
C ARG A 128 -7.03 -1.55 -7.67
N LEU A 129 -7.44 -1.42 -8.93
CA LEU A 129 -7.90 -2.54 -9.76
C LEU A 129 -7.03 -2.63 -11.00
N ASP A 130 -6.75 -3.84 -11.45
CA ASP A 130 -6.19 -4.06 -12.78
C ASP A 130 -6.85 -5.25 -13.47
N VAL A 131 -6.91 -5.13 -14.80
CA VAL A 131 -7.31 -6.21 -15.67
C VAL A 131 -6.26 -6.38 -16.74
N SER A 132 -5.78 -7.61 -16.86
CA SER A 132 -4.74 -7.99 -17.82
C SER A 132 -5.06 -9.37 -18.40
N PRO A 133 -4.20 -9.92 -19.28
CA PRO A 133 -4.29 -11.33 -19.65
C PRO A 133 -4.15 -12.30 -18.46
N ALA A 134 -3.51 -11.87 -17.36
CA ALA A 134 -3.31 -12.68 -16.17
C ALA A 134 -4.55 -12.79 -15.27
N GLY A 135 -5.60 -11.98 -15.51
CA GLY A 135 -6.84 -12.01 -14.72
C GLY A 135 -7.30 -10.62 -14.28
N PHE A 136 -8.07 -10.59 -13.19
CA PHE A 136 -8.45 -9.39 -12.47
C PHE A 136 -7.74 -9.39 -11.11
N HIS A 137 -7.15 -8.26 -10.72
CA HIS A 137 -6.66 -8.08 -9.37
C HIS A 137 -7.32 -6.87 -8.73
N ALA A 138 -7.51 -6.92 -7.42
CA ALA A 138 -7.89 -5.77 -6.62
C ALA A 138 -7.14 -5.72 -5.29
N GLN A 139 -6.79 -4.52 -4.86
CA GLN A 139 -6.40 -4.19 -3.50
C GLN A 139 -7.40 -3.16 -2.97
N ILE A 140 -8.06 -3.45 -1.86
CA ILE A 140 -8.98 -2.54 -1.16
C ILE A 140 -8.33 -2.11 0.14
N LEU A 141 -8.17 -0.80 0.29
CA LEU A 141 -7.54 -0.11 1.41
C LEU A 141 -8.64 0.65 2.17
N ALA A 142 -8.99 0.22 3.38
CA ALA A 142 -10.07 0.82 4.16
C ALA A 142 -9.72 0.93 5.66
N ALA A 143 -10.56 1.61 6.44
CA ALA A 143 -10.40 1.66 7.89
C ALA A 143 -10.40 0.23 8.48
N ASN A 144 -9.36 -0.07 9.27
CA ASN A 144 -9.17 -1.32 10.00
C ASN A 144 -9.07 -2.59 9.13
N ARG A 145 -8.96 -2.49 7.80
CA ARG A 145 -8.85 -3.66 6.92
C ARG A 145 -8.12 -3.38 5.62
N THR A 146 -7.44 -4.39 5.10
CA THR A 146 -6.98 -4.45 3.71
C THR A 146 -7.39 -5.78 3.12
N VAL A 147 -7.99 -5.75 1.92
CA VAL A 147 -8.52 -6.92 1.23
C VAL A 147 -7.86 -7.04 -0.13
N TYR A 148 -7.54 -8.27 -0.53
CA TYR A 148 -7.05 -8.62 -1.85
C TYR A 148 -8.04 -9.51 -2.57
N ILE A 149 -8.10 -9.35 -3.89
CA ILE A 149 -8.83 -10.22 -4.82
C ILE A 149 -7.87 -10.61 -5.92
N ASP A 150 -7.40 -11.86 -5.91
CA ASP A 150 -6.37 -12.34 -6.84
C ASP A 150 -6.80 -13.62 -7.56
N PRO A 151 -6.31 -13.87 -8.79
CA PRO A 151 -6.44 -15.15 -9.44
C PRO A 151 -6.03 -16.31 -8.53
N ALA A 152 -6.83 -17.37 -8.54
CA ALA A 152 -6.58 -18.57 -7.74
C ALA A 152 -5.31 -19.34 -8.16
N ALA A 153 -4.85 -19.13 -9.40
CA ALA A 153 -3.61 -19.66 -9.95
C ALA A 153 -3.13 -18.77 -11.11
N PRO A 154 -1.84 -18.82 -11.49
CA PRO A 154 -1.30 -18.16 -12.66
C PRO A 154 -2.12 -18.49 -13.91
N GLY A 155 -2.68 -17.46 -14.55
CA GLY A 155 -3.50 -17.62 -15.74
C GLY A 155 -4.95 -18.05 -15.49
N ASP A 156 -5.37 -18.28 -14.23
CA ASP A 156 -6.78 -18.49 -13.91
C ASP A 156 -7.54 -17.17 -14.07
N THR A 157 -8.39 -17.10 -15.09
CA THR A 157 -9.19 -15.91 -15.40
C THR A 157 -10.62 -15.99 -14.87
N VAL A 158 -10.96 -17.10 -14.19
CA VAL A 158 -12.30 -17.40 -13.70
C VAL A 158 -12.32 -17.40 -12.17
N HIS A 159 -11.47 -18.19 -11.51
CA HIS A 159 -11.50 -18.32 -10.06
C HIS A 159 -10.54 -17.33 -9.40
N HIS A 160 -11.03 -16.66 -8.37
CA HIS A 160 -10.28 -15.68 -7.59
C HIS A 160 -10.42 -15.96 -6.10
N LEU A 161 -9.40 -15.58 -5.34
CA LEU A 161 -9.36 -15.66 -3.89
C LEU A 161 -9.54 -14.27 -3.32
N VAL A 162 -10.47 -14.14 -2.39
CA VAL A 162 -10.78 -12.92 -1.65
C VAL A 162 -10.33 -13.14 -0.21
N PHE A 163 -9.37 -12.34 0.27
CA PHE A 163 -8.78 -12.54 1.60
C PHE A 163 -8.34 -11.22 2.23
N ASP A 164 -8.38 -11.16 3.56
CA ASP A 164 -7.79 -10.04 4.30
C ASP A 164 -6.27 -10.22 4.39
N GLN A 165 -5.54 -9.10 4.41
CA GLN A 165 -4.07 -9.05 4.60
C GLN A 165 -3.60 -9.91 5.78
N SER A 166 -4.31 -9.86 6.91
CA SER A 166 -3.98 -10.64 8.11
C SER A 166 -4.13 -12.16 7.95
N SER A 167 -4.70 -12.63 6.84
CA SER A 167 -4.84 -14.05 6.55
C SER A 167 -3.62 -14.62 5.85
N MET A 168 -2.64 -13.79 5.46
CA MET A 168 -1.43 -14.24 4.80
C MET A 168 -0.43 -14.85 5.78
N SER A 169 0.14 -16.00 5.42
CA SER A 169 1.17 -16.71 6.16
C SER A 169 2.52 -16.51 5.48
N ARG A 170 3.44 -15.82 6.15
CA ARG A 170 4.79 -15.54 5.65
C ARG A 170 5.79 -16.68 5.88
N SER A 171 5.42 -17.67 6.69
CA SER A 171 6.18 -18.91 6.86
C SER A 171 6.42 -19.68 5.54
N ALA A 172 5.70 -19.34 4.47
CA ALA A 172 5.87 -19.89 3.14
C ALA A 172 6.94 -19.19 2.27
N LEU A 173 7.51 -18.04 2.68
CA LEU A 173 8.24 -17.15 1.77
C LEU A 173 9.76 -17.17 1.86
N GLY A 174 10.36 -17.77 2.90
CA GLY A 174 11.77 -18.19 2.94
C GLY A 174 12.88 -17.16 2.59
N ALA A 175 12.55 -15.88 2.43
CA ALA A 175 13.45 -14.87 1.88
C ALA A 175 13.63 -13.68 2.83
N VAL A 176 14.79 -13.06 2.73
CA VAL A 176 15.27 -12.00 3.64
C VAL A 176 15.52 -10.73 2.84
N CYS A 177 15.19 -9.57 3.43
CA CYS A 177 15.64 -8.26 2.97
C CYS A 177 17.03 -7.98 3.55
N TYR A 178 17.95 -7.51 2.71
CA TYR A 178 19.33 -7.20 3.06
C TYR A 178 19.57 -5.70 2.99
N THR A 179 20.49 -5.20 3.83
CA THR A 179 21.01 -3.84 3.74
C THR A 179 22.33 -3.86 2.99
N PRO A 180 22.53 -3.03 1.95
CA PRO A 180 23.78 -3.03 1.19
C PRO A 180 24.97 -2.50 2.02
N ASP A 181 26.05 -3.27 2.10
CA ASP A 181 27.28 -2.83 2.75
C ASP A 181 27.95 -1.69 1.96
N GLY A 182 28.24 -0.58 2.65
CA GLY A 182 29.07 0.51 2.12
C GLY A 182 28.45 1.38 1.01
N LEU A 183 27.16 1.20 0.71
CA LEU A 183 26.41 2.04 -0.24
C LEU A 183 25.52 3.10 0.43
N ASP A 184 25.62 3.27 1.74
CA ASP A 184 25.11 4.43 2.50
C ASP A 184 25.92 5.71 2.15
N GLN A 185 26.04 6.04 0.87
CA GLN A 185 26.82 7.18 0.38
C GLN A 185 26.08 8.52 0.51
N HIS A 186 24.79 8.50 0.87
CA HIS A 186 24.07 9.71 1.18
C HIS A 186 23.83 9.81 2.68
N THR A 187 24.65 10.63 3.31
CA THR A 187 24.32 11.23 4.60
C THR A 187 23.04 12.04 4.39
N ILE A 188 21.87 11.43 4.56
CA ILE A 188 20.65 12.18 4.79
C ILE A 188 20.97 13.02 6.01
N THR A 189 21.12 14.32 5.81
CA THR A 189 21.46 15.24 6.90
C THR A 189 20.31 15.17 7.88
N LYS A 190 20.50 14.42 8.97
CA LYS A 190 19.49 14.23 10.02
C LYS A 190 19.22 15.60 10.60
N LEU A 191 18.13 16.22 10.16
CA LEU A 191 17.68 17.48 10.73
C LEU A 191 17.23 17.18 12.16
N ASN A 192 17.97 17.67 13.15
CA ASN A 192 17.52 17.70 14.54
C ASN A 192 16.24 18.52 14.58
N ARG A 193 15.09 17.86 14.72
CA ARG A 193 13.77 18.49 14.57
C ARG A 193 13.03 18.59 15.88
N PRO A 194 12.34 19.72 16.11
CA PRO A 194 11.47 19.86 17.27
C PRO A 194 10.28 18.89 17.17
N ALA A 195 9.95 18.26 18.29
CA ALA A 195 8.88 17.26 18.44
C ALA A 195 7.48 17.69 17.93
N ALA A 196 7.22 19.00 17.84
CA ALA A 196 5.89 19.57 17.57
C ALA A 196 5.68 20.07 16.12
N MET A 197 6.55 19.72 15.17
CA MET A 197 6.40 20.20 13.79
C MET A 197 5.42 19.35 12.99
N GLN A 198 4.27 19.92 12.62
CA GLN A 198 3.36 19.32 11.65
C GLN A 198 4.03 19.19 10.28
N ARG A 199 3.81 18.05 9.63
CA ARG A 199 4.45 17.67 8.35
C ARG A 199 3.39 17.35 7.29
N PRO A 200 2.52 18.31 6.93
CA PRO A 200 1.45 18.05 5.98
C PRO A 200 2.02 17.71 4.59
N ASN A 201 1.45 16.70 3.96
CA ASN A 201 1.64 16.38 2.54
C ASN A 201 0.26 16.22 1.86
N GLY A 202 0.21 15.89 0.57
CA GLY A 202 -1.07 15.62 -0.12
C GLY A 202 -1.60 16.77 -0.98
N SER A 203 -1.17 18.02 -0.73
CA SER A 203 -1.47 19.16 -1.62
C SER A 203 -0.73 19.11 -2.96
N GLN A 204 0.26 18.23 -3.07
CA GLN A 204 1.09 18.01 -4.25
C GLN A 204 1.28 16.51 -4.48
N LEU A 205 0.87 16.03 -5.65
CA LEU A 205 1.19 14.69 -6.13
C LEU A 205 2.52 14.72 -6.87
N ARG A 206 3.49 13.91 -6.42
CA ARG A 206 4.80 13.74 -7.05
C ARG A 206 4.78 12.52 -7.94
N THR A 207 4.88 12.71 -9.26
CA THR A 207 4.93 11.62 -10.24
C THR A 207 6.38 11.38 -10.69
N TYR A 208 6.88 10.16 -10.47
CA TYR A 208 8.20 9.71 -10.86
C TYR A 208 8.12 8.77 -12.08
N ARG A 209 9.11 8.86 -12.98
CA ARG A 209 9.30 7.92 -14.08
C ARG A 209 10.02 6.68 -13.56
N LEU A 210 9.34 5.55 -13.58
CA LEU A 210 9.84 4.27 -13.08
C LEU A 210 10.33 3.39 -14.24
N ALA A 211 11.54 2.86 -14.11
CA ALA A 211 12.09 1.84 -14.99
C ALA A 211 12.17 0.51 -14.24
N VAL A 212 11.31 -0.46 -14.59
CA VAL A 212 11.33 -1.80 -13.99
C VAL A 212 11.89 -2.80 -14.98
N ALA A 213 13.04 -3.38 -14.66
CA ALA A 213 13.57 -4.55 -15.35
C ALA A 213 13.03 -5.85 -14.74
N CYS A 214 13.11 -6.94 -15.48
CA CYS A 214 12.93 -8.26 -14.90
C CYS A 214 13.87 -9.30 -15.52
N THR A 215 14.32 -10.24 -14.71
CA THR A 215 15.14 -11.37 -15.18
C THR A 215 14.33 -12.33 -16.05
N GLY A 216 15.02 -13.21 -16.79
CA GLY A 216 14.39 -14.25 -17.60
C GLY A 216 13.57 -15.22 -16.76
N GLU A 217 14.04 -15.54 -15.55
CA GLU A 217 13.35 -16.41 -14.59
C GLU A 217 12.04 -15.77 -14.11
N TYR A 218 12.05 -14.48 -13.76
CA TYR A 218 10.82 -13.76 -13.43
C TYR A 218 9.84 -13.82 -14.60
N ALA A 219 10.30 -13.52 -15.82
CA ALA A 219 9.44 -13.56 -17.00
C ALA A 219 8.86 -14.96 -17.25
N ALA A 220 9.63 -16.02 -17.00
CA ALA A 220 9.17 -17.41 -17.10
C ALA A 220 7.99 -17.69 -16.14
N THR A 221 8.02 -17.16 -14.91
CA THR A 221 6.88 -17.29 -13.97
C THR A 221 5.60 -16.60 -14.46
N LYS A 222 5.72 -15.67 -15.42
CA LYS A 222 4.61 -14.92 -16.02
C LYS A 222 4.28 -15.40 -17.43
N GLY A 223 4.61 -16.67 -17.74
CA GLY A 223 4.30 -17.30 -19.02
C GLY A 223 5.34 -17.05 -20.11
N GLY A 224 6.51 -16.51 -19.79
CA GLY A 224 7.64 -16.38 -20.72
C GLY A 224 7.42 -15.37 -21.86
N THR A 225 6.52 -14.41 -21.67
CA THR A 225 6.23 -13.37 -22.67
C THR A 225 6.40 -11.98 -22.10
N LYS A 226 6.71 -11.00 -22.97
CA LYS A 226 6.79 -9.60 -22.55
C LYS A 226 5.48 -9.08 -21.97
N GLU A 227 4.35 -9.46 -22.56
CA GLU A 227 3.04 -9.02 -22.07
C GLU A 227 2.70 -9.63 -20.71
N GLY A 228 3.02 -10.92 -20.49
CA GLY A 228 2.81 -11.57 -19.20
C GLY A 228 3.68 -10.96 -18.10
N ALA A 229 4.98 -10.79 -18.37
CA ALA A 229 5.90 -10.13 -17.44
C ALA A 229 5.48 -8.68 -17.14
N LEU A 230 5.11 -7.92 -18.16
CA LEU A 230 4.61 -6.55 -17.99
C LEU A 230 3.30 -6.50 -17.21
N ALA A 231 2.39 -7.47 -17.41
CA ALA A 231 1.17 -7.56 -16.63
C ALA A 231 1.47 -7.76 -15.13
N GLY A 232 2.41 -8.65 -14.80
CA GLY A 232 2.89 -8.82 -13.42
C GLY A 232 3.49 -7.55 -12.84
N ILE A 233 4.39 -6.89 -13.57
CA ILE A 233 4.99 -5.61 -13.17
C ILE A 233 3.92 -4.54 -12.93
N VAL A 234 2.92 -4.44 -13.82
CA VAL A 234 1.85 -3.45 -13.68
C VAL A 234 0.98 -3.74 -12.46
N THR A 235 0.63 -5.00 -12.17
CA THR A 235 -0.11 -5.36 -10.96
C THR A 235 0.65 -4.93 -9.71
N SER A 236 1.96 -5.21 -9.62
CA SER A 236 2.81 -4.80 -8.51
C SER A 236 2.85 -3.28 -8.35
N VAL A 237 3.17 -2.55 -9.41
CA VAL A 237 3.27 -1.07 -9.35
C VAL A 237 1.91 -0.44 -9.04
N ASN A 238 0.80 -0.98 -9.56
CA ASN A 238 -0.53 -0.47 -9.27
C ASN A 238 -0.89 -0.56 -7.77
N ARG A 239 -0.49 -1.65 -7.10
CA ARG A 239 -0.65 -1.82 -5.64
C ARG A 239 0.26 -0.89 -4.85
N VAL A 240 1.54 -0.83 -5.24
CA VAL A 240 2.50 0.08 -4.61
C VAL A 240 2.01 1.51 -4.71
N ASP A 241 1.56 1.97 -5.89
CA ASP A 241 0.98 3.30 -6.06
C ASP A 241 -0.28 3.50 -5.20
N GLY A 242 -1.12 2.48 -4.99
CA GLY A 242 -2.26 2.57 -4.07
C GLY A 242 -1.87 2.96 -2.66
N ILE A 243 -0.75 2.42 -2.18
CA ILE A 243 -0.17 2.75 -0.88
C ILE A 243 0.52 4.11 -0.95
N TYR A 244 1.44 4.30 -1.89
CA TYR A 244 2.28 5.51 -1.96
C TYR A 244 1.47 6.78 -2.24
N GLU A 245 0.39 6.71 -2.99
CA GLU A 245 -0.48 7.87 -3.21
C GLU A 245 -1.30 8.20 -1.96
N ARG A 246 -1.78 7.20 -1.23
CA ARG A 246 -2.55 7.37 0.02
C ARG A 246 -1.67 7.84 1.17
N GLU A 247 -0.42 7.38 1.21
CA GLU A 247 0.51 7.57 2.34
C GLU A 247 1.45 8.77 2.13
N LEU A 248 1.88 9.00 0.90
CA LEU A 248 3.02 9.86 0.59
C LEU A 248 2.74 10.84 -0.57
N ALA A 249 1.55 10.80 -1.17
CA ALA A 249 1.25 11.54 -2.40
C ALA A 249 2.34 11.37 -3.48
N ILE A 250 2.80 10.13 -3.64
CA ILE A 250 3.80 9.71 -4.63
C ILE A 250 3.14 8.73 -5.60
N ARG A 251 3.39 8.91 -6.89
CA ARG A 251 2.98 7.99 -7.96
C ARG A 251 4.18 7.61 -8.82
N MET A 252 4.23 6.37 -9.26
CA MET A 252 5.26 5.86 -10.17
C MET A 252 4.65 5.40 -11.49
N VAL A 253 5.12 5.98 -12.59
CA VAL A 253 4.64 5.66 -13.93
C VAL A 253 5.75 4.99 -14.72
N LEU A 254 5.49 3.77 -15.21
CA LEU A 254 6.41 3.02 -16.06
C LEU A 254 6.75 3.81 -17.32
N ILE A 255 8.04 3.89 -17.62
CA ILE A 255 8.55 4.64 -18.77
C ILE A 255 8.03 4.14 -20.12
N PRO A 256 7.99 5.00 -21.16
CA PRO A 256 7.45 4.65 -22.48
C PRO A 256 8.02 3.41 -23.15
N ASN A 257 9.22 2.97 -22.79
CA ASN A 257 9.99 1.87 -23.38
C ASN A 257 10.40 0.80 -22.36
N ASN A 258 9.63 0.63 -21.27
CA ASN A 258 9.90 -0.36 -20.21
C ASN A 258 9.94 -1.81 -20.72
N ASP A 259 9.24 -2.11 -21.81
CA ASP A 259 9.27 -3.40 -22.50
C ASP A 259 10.64 -3.80 -23.07
N ARG A 260 11.60 -2.86 -23.13
CA ARG A 260 13.02 -3.15 -23.43
C ARG A 260 13.79 -3.74 -22.25
N LEU A 261 13.26 -3.61 -21.04
CA LEU A 261 13.88 -4.09 -19.80
C LEU A 261 13.33 -5.46 -19.36
N ILE A 262 12.46 -6.04 -20.18
CA ILE A 262 11.90 -7.38 -19.96
C ILE A 262 12.75 -8.37 -20.73
N PHE A 263 13.56 -9.13 -20.01
CA PHE A 263 14.37 -10.21 -20.54
C PHE A 263 13.59 -11.53 -20.44
N LEU A 264 13.63 -12.34 -21.49
CA LEU A 264 12.85 -13.59 -21.57
C LEU A 264 13.69 -14.84 -21.37
N THR A 265 15.01 -14.70 -21.37
CA THR A 265 15.98 -15.80 -21.29
C THR A 265 17.09 -15.42 -20.35
N ASP A 266 17.30 -16.28 -19.34
CA ASP A 266 18.33 -16.21 -18.30
C ASP A 266 19.73 -15.92 -18.86
N SER A 267 20.13 -16.64 -19.91
CA SER A 267 21.45 -16.55 -20.55
C SER A 267 21.79 -15.19 -21.16
N THR A 268 20.82 -14.27 -21.25
CA THR A 268 20.98 -12.96 -21.90
C THR A 268 20.56 -11.78 -21.04
N ASP A 269 19.98 -12.01 -19.86
CA ASP A 269 19.33 -10.94 -19.09
C ASP A 269 20.30 -10.02 -18.34
N ARG A 270 21.60 -10.37 -18.32
CA ARG A 270 22.69 -9.61 -17.69
C ARG A 270 22.58 -9.53 -16.16
N TYR A 271 21.74 -10.36 -15.53
CA TYR A 271 21.56 -10.39 -14.08
C TYR A 271 22.07 -11.69 -13.46
N THR A 272 22.61 -11.58 -12.25
CA THR A 272 22.91 -12.72 -11.40
C THR A 272 21.70 -12.98 -10.51
N ASN A 273 20.67 -13.66 -11.03
CA ASN A 273 19.32 -13.78 -10.43
C ASN A 273 19.29 -14.08 -8.92
N ASP A 274 20.26 -14.84 -8.40
CA ASP A 274 20.28 -15.27 -6.99
C ASP A 274 21.17 -14.43 -6.06
N ASP A 275 21.79 -13.36 -6.57
CA ASP A 275 22.67 -12.46 -5.81
C ASP A 275 22.18 -11.00 -5.87
N GLY A 276 21.47 -10.58 -4.82
CA GLY A 276 20.89 -9.25 -4.71
C GLY A 276 21.93 -8.12 -4.77
N GLU A 277 23.09 -8.29 -4.13
CA GLU A 277 24.13 -7.25 -4.09
C GLU A 277 24.78 -7.02 -5.45
N ILE A 278 25.02 -8.11 -6.20
CA ILE A 278 25.52 -8.03 -7.56
C ILE A 278 24.44 -7.45 -8.48
N MET A 279 23.19 -7.91 -8.36
CA MET A 279 22.06 -7.42 -9.16
C MET A 279 21.81 -5.92 -8.96
N LEU A 280 22.02 -5.40 -7.76
CA LEU A 280 21.83 -3.98 -7.46
C LEU A 280 22.74 -3.10 -8.35
N ARG A 281 24.01 -3.47 -8.49
CA ARG A 281 24.96 -2.79 -9.40
C ARG A 281 24.68 -3.08 -10.87
N GLN A 282 24.32 -4.32 -11.21
CA GLN A 282 23.94 -4.69 -12.58
C GLN A 282 22.72 -3.90 -13.05
N ASN A 283 21.71 -3.71 -12.20
CA ASN A 283 20.48 -3.02 -12.58
C ASN A 283 20.76 -1.57 -12.96
N GLN A 284 21.55 -0.85 -12.16
CA GLN A 284 21.98 0.49 -12.52
C GLN A 284 22.66 0.54 -13.90
N ALA A 285 23.56 -0.40 -14.20
CA ALA A 285 24.24 -0.47 -15.49
C ALA A 285 23.27 -0.80 -16.64
N VAL A 286 22.44 -1.83 -16.48
CA VAL A 286 21.44 -2.26 -17.48
C VAL A 286 20.47 -1.13 -17.83
N LEU A 287 19.95 -0.42 -16.83
CA LEU A 287 19.05 0.71 -17.04
C LEU A 287 19.76 1.87 -17.73
N THR A 288 21.00 2.17 -17.33
CA THR A 288 21.81 3.23 -17.96
C THR A 288 22.07 2.93 -19.44
N ASP A 289 22.46 1.70 -19.77
CA ASP A 289 22.75 1.28 -21.15
C ASP A 289 21.49 1.23 -22.02
N SER A 290 20.40 0.69 -21.48
CA SER A 290 19.20 0.37 -22.28
C SER A 290 18.28 1.57 -22.46
N ILE A 291 18.19 2.42 -21.43
CA ILE A 291 17.22 3.52 -21.34
C ILE A 291 17.90 4.88 -21.34
N GLY A 292 19.12 4.97 -20.80
CA GLY A 292 19.81 6.24 -20.59
C GLY A 292 19.36 6.92 -19.29
N SER A 293 20.32 7.38 -18.49
CA SER A 293 20.06 7.94 -17.16
C SER A 293 19.02 9.08 -17.16
N ALA A 294 18.98 9.94 -18.17
CA ALA A 294 18.01 11.06 -18.20
C ALA A 294 16.53 10.63 -18.32
N ASN A 295 16.26 9.37 -18.67
CA ASN A 295 14.93 8.90 -19.08
C ASN A 295 14.13 8.18 -17.98
N TYR A 296 14.68 8.07 -16.77
CA TYR A 296 14.00 7.52 -15.60
C TYR A 296 14.47 8.24 -14.32
N ASP A 297 13.65 8.18 -13.28
CA ASP A 297 13.89 8.84 -11.99
C ASP A 297 14.20 7.84 -10.88
N ILE A 298 13.61 6.65 -10.99
CA ILE A 298 13.78 5.49 -10.11
C ILE A 298 13.84 4.24 -11.00
N GLY A 299 14.69 3.27 -10.64
CA GLY A 299 14.86 2.04 -11.38
C GLY A 299 14.95 0.84 -10.45
N HIS A 300 14.31 -0.27 -10.84
CA HIS A 300 14.18 -1.45 -9.98
C HIS A 300 14.21 -2.73 -10.84
N VAL A 301 14.65 -3.86 -10.31
CA VAL A 301 14.60 -5.16 -11.01
C VAL A 301 13.80 -6.18 -10.22
N PHE A 302 12.96 -6.94 -10.92
CA PHE A 302 12.27 -8.11 -10.38
C PHE A 302 12.93 -9.41 -10.82
N SER A 303 13.17 -10.30 -9.86
CA SER A 303 13.87 -11.57 -10.03
C SER A 303 13.12 -12.71 -9.31
N THR A 304 13.60 -13.94 -9.45
CA THR A 304 13.11 -15.08 -8.64
C THR A 304 14.01 -15.43 -7.46
N GLY A 305 15.15 -14.74 -7.32
CA GLY A 305 16.10 -14.90 -6.22
C GLY A 305 16.71 -13.57 -5.78
N GLY A 306 17.69 -13.63 -4.88
CA GLY A 306 18.42 -12.45 -4.41
C GLY A 306 17.76 -11.65 -3.28
N GLY A 307 16.52 -11.99 -2.89
CA GLY A 307 15.81 -11.32 -1.80
C GLY A 307 15.42 -9.88 -2.12
N GLY A 308 15.29 -9.04 -1.10
CA GLY A 308 15.09 -7.60 -1.25
C GLY A 308 16.37 -6.83 -0.91
N ILE A 309 16.78 -5.90 -1.76
CA ILE A 309 17.88 -4.97 -1.45
C ILE A 309 17.78 -3.70 -2.30
N ALA A 310 18.01 -2.55 -1.68
CA ALA A 310 17.99 -1.26 -2.37
C ALA A 310 19.00 -0.26 -1.81
N ALA A 311 19.50 0.63 -2.67
CA ALA A 311 20.31 1.76 -2.25
C ALA A 311 19.43 2.81 -1.57
N LEU A 312 19.80 3.19 -0.35
CA LEU A 312 19.06 4.14 0.48
C LEU A 312 19.04 5.54 -0.15
N GLY A 313 17.85 6.11 -0.32
CA GLY A 313 17.67 7.49 -0.81
C GLY A 313 18.24 7.70 -2.21
N SER A 314 18.09 6.70 -3.09
CA SER A 314 18.66 6.67 -4.43
C SER A 314 17.80 7.34 -5.50
N VAL A 315 16.50 7.56 -5.26
CA VAL A 315 15.62 8.20 -6.25
C VAL A 315 16.19 9.55 -6.68
N CYS A 316 16.20 9.81 -8.00
CA CYS A 316 16.79 10.98 -8.66
C CYS A 316 18.32 11.11 -8.58
N VAL A 317 19.03 10.24 -7.87
CA VAL A 317 20.48 10.33 -7.71
C VAL A 317 21.22 9.64 -8.86
N ALA A 318 21.98 10.42 -9.63
CA ALA A 318 22.75 9.89 -10.75
C ALA A 318 23.75 8.82 -10.29
N GLY A 319 23.79 7.70 -11.02
CA GLY A 319 24.73 6.60 -10.73
C GLY A 319 24.23 5.59 -9.70
N VAL A 320 23.15 5.87 -8.97
CA VAL A 320 22.56 4.90 -8.02
C VAL A 320 21.03 4.79 -8.09
N LYS A 321 20.32 5.68 -8.80
CA LYS A 321 18.84 5.65 -8.87
C LYS A 321 18.21 4.40 -9.50
N GLY A 322 19.00 3.53 -10.10
CA GLY A 322 18.58 2.21 -10.58
C GLY A 322 18.93 1.06 -9.64
N MET A 323 19.46 1.35 -8.45
CA MET A 323 19.94 0.34 -7.50
C MET A 323 18.81 -0.12 -6.57
N GLY A 324 17.92 -0.96 -7.09
CA GLY A 324 16.90 -1.64 -6.31
C GLY A 324 16.52 -2.98 -6.92
N VAL A 325 16.34 -3.97 -6.05
CA VAL A 325 16.11 -5.37 -6.38
C VAL A 325 15.01 -5.92 -5.49
N THR A 326 14.05 -6.63 -6.08
CA THR A 326 13.13 -7.49 -5.34
C THR A 326 13.02 -8.83 -6.04
N GLY A 327 13.34 -9.91 -5.33
CA GLY A 327 13.21 -11.26 -5.86
C GLY A 327 12.78 -12.30 -4.84
N LEU A 328 11.80 -13.11 -5.24
CA LEU A 328 11.26 -14.22 -4.47
C LEU A 328 11.05 -15.43 -5.37
N PRO A 329 11.20 -16.67 -4.89
CA PRO A 329 10.99 -17.87 -5.70
C PRO A 329 9.60 -17.92 -6.35
N THR A 330 8.60 -17.30 -5.73
CA THR A 330 7.25 -17.13 -6.29
C THR A 330 6.88 -15.64 -6.23
N PRO A 331 7.26 -14.82 -7.24
CA PRO A 331 7.13 -13.37 -7.18
C PRO A 331 5.71 -12.94 -7.59
N VAL A 332 4.71 -13.35 -6.82
CA VAL A 332 3.29 -13.09 -7.02
C VAL A 332 2.62 -12.72 -5.70
N GLY A 333 1.53 -11.99 -5.79
CA GLY A 333 0.67 -11.70 -4.63
C GLY A 333 1.27 -10.65 -3.70
N ASP A 334 0.50 -10.33 -2.66
CA ASP A 334 0.78 -9.19 -1.80
C ASP A 334 2.09 -9.32 -1.02
N ALA A 335 2.46 -10.54 -0.65
CA ALA A 335 3.70 -10.75 0.04
C ALA A 335 4.95 -10.49 -0.84
N PHE A 336 4.81 -10.44 -2.17
CA PHE A 336 5.83 -9.88 -3.05
C PHE A 336 5.67 -8.36 -3.15
N ASP A 337 4.46 -7.88 -3.41
CA ASP A 337 4.20 -6.47 -3.76
C ASP A 337 4.35 -5.48 -2.59
N VAL A 338 3.88 -5.82 -1.40
CA VAL A 338 3.91 -4.93 -0.22
C VAL A 338 5.09 -5.24 0.66
N ASP A 339 5.25 -6.52 1.00
CA ASP A 339 6.25 -6.97 1.97
C ASP A 339 7.69 -6.88 1.46
N PHE A 340 7.89 -6.78 0.13
CA PHE A 340 9.20 -6.58 -0.48
C PHE A 340 9.21 -5.40 -1.45
N VAL A 341 8.39 -5.36 -2.52
CA VAL A 341 8.52 -4.27 -3.52
C VAL A 341 8.29 -2.89 -2.89
N ALA A 342 7.22 -2.71 -2.13
CA ALA A 342 6.98 -1.43 -1.42
C ALA A 342 8.05 -1.15 -0.35
N HIS A 343 8.57 -2.18 0.31
CA HIS A 343 9.66 -2.06 1.29
C HIS A 343 10.95 -1.54 0.64
N GLU A 344 11.41 -2.21 -0.43
CA GLU A 344 12.65 -1.86 -1.13
C GLU A 344 12.52 -0.52 -1.85
N MET A 345 11.35 -0.21 -2.42
CA MET A 345 11.10 1.13 -2.93
C MET A 345 11.12 2.16 -1.80
N GLY A 346 10.68 1.82 -0.58
CA GLY A 346 10.77 2.67 0.61
C GLY A 346 12.21 3.05 0.95
N HIS A 347 13.13 2.10 0.86
CA HIS A 347 14.58 2.37 0.94
C HIS A 347 15.05 3.28 -0.19
N GLN A 348 14.67 3.05 -1.44
CA GLN A 348 15.04 3.95 -2.54
C GLN A 348 14.55 5.39 -2.29
N PHE A 349 13.40 5.56 -1.65
CA PHE A 349 12.89 6.85 -1.20
C PHE A 349 13.48 7.36 0.12
N GLY A 350 14.42 6.65 0.73
CA GLY A 350 15.23 7.13 1.86
C GLY A 350 14.79 6.67 3.25
N ALA A 351 13.79 5.78 3.36
CA ALA A 351 13.39 5.24 4.65
C ALA A 351 14.37 4.17 5.16
N GLU A 352 14.74 4.25 6.44
CA GLU A 352 15.45 3.21 7.18
C GLU A 352 14.44 2.23 7.82
N HIS A 353 14.95 1.10 8.33
CA HIS A 353 14.13 0.10 9.01
C HIS A 353 13.52 0.60 10.32
N THR A 354 12.29 0.16 10.63
CA THR A 354 11.56 0.60 11.83
C THR A 354 11.52 -0.39 12.98
N PHE A 355 11.94 -1.64 12.76
CA PHE A 355 11.87 -2.71 13.76
C PHE A 355 12.96 -2.59 14.84
N ASN A 356 12.68 -3.15 16.03
CA ASN A 356 13.60 -3.19 17.16
C ASN A 356 13.75 -4.62 17.70
N SER A 357 14.38 -5.47 16.90
CA SER A 357 14.83 -6.83 17.25
C SER A 357 16.22 -7.09 16.68
N GLN A 358 16.83 -8.20 17.10
CA GLN A 358 18.08 -8.75 16.56
C GLN A 358 17.98 -10.27 16.31
N LEU A 359 16.76 -10.84 16.36
CA LEU A 359 16.50 -12.26 16.13
C LEU A 359 16.13 -12.51 14.67
N GLY A 360 16.37 -13.73 14.17
CA GLY A 360 16.11 -14.09 12.77
C GLY A 360 16.74 -13.11 11.78
N SER A 361 15.94 -12.68 10.79
CA SER A 361 16.34 -11.70 9.79
C SER A 361 16.55 -10.29 10.35
N CYS A 362 16.06 -9.97 11.55
CA CYS A 362 16.36 -8.69 12.22
C CYS A 362 17.80 -8.63 12.77
N GLY A 363 18.55 -9.74 12.73
CA GLY A 363 19.96 -9.81 13.11
C GLY A 363 20.91 -9.27 12.05
N GLY A 364 22.22 -9.49 12.23
CA GLY A 364 23.21 -9.27 11.17
C GLY A 364 23.48 -7.81 10.75
N GLY A 365 23.01 -6.82 11.52
CA GLY A 365 23.23 -5.41 11.22
C GLY A 365 22.09 -4.71 10.47
N THR A 366 21.00 -5.41 10.16
CA THR A 366 19.84 -4.85 9.46
C THR A 366 19.09 -3.81 10.29
N ARG A 367 19.15 -3.88 11.63
CA ARG A 367 18.47 -2.94 12.54
C ARG A 367 19.05 -1.52 12.47
N SER A 368 18.22 -0.55 12.12
CA SER A 368 18.57 0.89 12.14
C SER A 368 18.28 1.56 13.49
N ALA A 369 19.31 1.81 14.30
CA ALA A 369 19.15 2.36 15.66
C ALA A 369 18.47 3.74 15.73
N SER A 370 18.53 4.53 14.66
CA SER A 370 17.92 5.87 14.57
C SER A 370 16.43 5.87 14.24
N SER A 371 15.88 4.73 13.88
CA SER A 371 14.53 4.58 13.31
C SER A 371 13.78 3.37 13.85
N ALA A 372 14.41 2.56 14.72
CA ALA A 372 13.85 1.40 15.41
C ALA A 372 12.76 1.75 16.44
N TYR A 373 11.63 2.28 15.98
CA TYR A 373 10.48 2.73 16.78
C TYR A 373 9.43 1.63 17.03
N GLU A 374 9.47 0.53 16.30
CA GLU A 374 8.51 -0.57 16.43
C GLU A 374 9.11 -1.73 17.25
N PRO A 375 8.37 -2.31 18.21
CA PRO A 375 8.88 -3.45 18.97
C PRO A 375 9.08 -4.68 18.08
N GLY A 376 10.03 -5.54 18.44
CA GLY A 376 10.19 -6.85 17.80
C GLY A 376 10.44 -6.77 16.31
N SER A 377 9.75 -7.60 15.53
CA SER A 377 9.77 -7.57 14.07
C SER A 377 9.18 -6.29 13.46
N GLY A 378 8.45 -5.49 14.25
CA GLY A 378 7.54 -4.45 13.76
C GLY A 378 6.43 -5.01 12.86
N VAL A 379 5.62 -4.11 12.32
CA VAL A 379 4.40 -4.42 11.53
C VAL A 379 4.17 -3.49 10.34
N THR A 380 4.81 -2.32 10.25
CA THR A 380 4.63 -1.42 9.09
C THR A 380 5.54 -1.80 7.93
N ILE A 381 5.38 -1.15 6.76
CA ILE A 381 6.10 -1.51 5.52
C ILE A 381 7.62 -1.58 5.71
N MET A 382 8.22 -0.65 6.46
CA MET A 382 9.69 -0.63 6.68
C MET A 382 10.15 -1.51 7.85
N ALA A 383 9.26 -2.33 8.39
CA ALA A 383 9.57 -3.34 9.39
C ALA A 383 9.80 -4.71 8.74
N TYR A 384 10.17 -5.70 9.54
CA TYR A 384 10.43 -7.07 9.11
C TYR A 384 9.33 -8.02 9.63
N ALA A 385 8.07 -7.62 9.45
CA ALA A 385 6.91 -8.33 9.98
C ALA A 385 6.94 -9.81 9.58
N GLY A 386 7.10 -10.71 10.54
CA GLY A 386 7.02 -12.16 10.32
C GLY A 386 8.36 -12.86 10.04
N ILE A 387 9.50 -12.17 10.03
CA ILE A 387 10.82 -12.77 9.73
C ILE A 387 11.89 -12.61 10.83
N CYS A 388 11.49 -12.29 12.07
CA CYS A 388 12.39 -12.10 13.22
C CYS A 388 12.18 -13.13 14.35
N ASP A 389 11.92 -14.39 13.96
CA ASP A 389 11.75 -15.54 14.84
C ASP A 389 10.73 -15.30 15.98
N ALA A 390 11.15 -15.53 17.23
CA ALA A 390 10.31 -15.38 18.42
C ALA A 390 9.88 -13.94 18.72
N ASP A 391 10.47 -12.94 18.04
CA ASP A 391 10.09 -11.52 18.13
C ASP A 391 9.05 -11.12 17.09
N ASN A 392 8.51 -12.07 16.30
CA ASN A 392 7.45 -11.82 15.34
C ASN A 392 6.15 -11.36 15.99
N LEU A 393 5.69 -10.17 15.58
CA LEU A 393 4.42 -9.59 16.02
C LEU A 393 3.22 -10.05 15.19
N GLN A 394 3.41 -10.29 13.90
CA GLN A 394 2.42 -10.80 12.95
C GLN A 394 3.15 -11.34 11.73
N ASP A 395 2.42 -12.04 10.87
CA ASP A 395 3.02 -12.73 9.73
C ASP A 395 3.40 -11.79 8.57
N SER A 396 2.68 -10.69 8.32
CA SER A 396 2.89 -9.83 7.14
C SER A 396 2.71 -8.36 7.48
N SER A 397 3.22 -7.44 6.66
CA SER A 397 3.15 -6.00 6.97
C SER A 397 1.76 -5.43 6.76
N ILE A 398 1.38 -4.49 7.60
CA ILE A 398 0.24 -3.62 7.35
C ILE A 398 0.67 -2.63 6.24
N PRO A 399 -0.12 -2.44 5.16
CA PRO A 399 0.30 -1.71 3.97
C PRO A 399 0.23 -0.19 4.19
N TYR A 400 1.03 0.31 5.12
CA TYR A 400 1.14 1.72 5.49
C TYR A 400 2.55 2.00 6.07
N PHE A 401 3.02 3.25 5.99
CA PHE A 401 4.33 3.66 6.50
C PHE A 401 4.27 4.16 7.95
N HIS A 402 5.18 3.72 8.81
CA HIS A 402 5.35 4.35 10.12
C HIS A 402 5.69 5.85 9.98
N SER A 403 5.26 6.67 10.94
CA SER A 403 5.53 8.12 10.95
C SER A 403 7.01 8.50 10.81
N SER A 404 7.96 7.66 11.23
CA SER A 404 9.40 7.88 10.99
C SER A 404 9.81 7.67 9.53
N SER A 405 9.27 6.65 8.87
CA SER A 405 9.52 6.38 7.45
C SER A 405 8.89 7.47 6.58
N TYR A 406 7.68 7.91 6.91
CA TYR A 406 7.06 9.09 6.31
C TYR A 406 7.97 10.32 6.42
N ASP A 407 8.54 10.55 7.61
CA ASP A 407 9.43 11.68 7.83
C ASP A 407 10.67 11.60 6.91
N GLN A 408 11.33 10.45 6.85
CA GLN A 408 12.53 10.24 6.04
C GLN A 408 12.26 10.36 4.54
N ILE A 409 11.15 9.80 4.07
CA ILE A 409 10.75 9.88 2.66
C ILE A 409 10.46 11.34 2.29
N LEU A 410 9.74 12.08 3.14
CA LEU A 410 9.44 13.48 2.89
C LEU A 410 10.73 14.32 2.79
N ASP A 411 11.74 14.01 3.60
CA ASP A 411 13.05 14.68 3.54
C ASP A 411 13.77 14.41 2.23
N HIS A 412 13.74 13.16 1.77
CA HIS A 412 14.37 12.79 0.53
C HIS A 412 13.67 13.46 -0.67
N VAL A 413 12.34 13.37 -0.78
CA VAL A 413 11.59 13.91 -1.94
C VAL A 413 11.54 15.44 -1.98
N THR A 414 11.86 16.11 -0.87
CA THR A 414 12.05 17.58 -0.82
C THR A 414 13.52 17.99 -0.94
N GLY A 415 14.45 17.05 -0.83
CA GLY A 415 15.89 17.21 -1.00
C GLY A 415 16.40 16.54 -2.28
N ALA A 416 17.23 15.50 -2.13
CA ALA A 416 17.92 14.82 -3.24
C ALA A 416 16.98 14.14 -4.24
N GLY A 417 15.80 13.70 -3.80
CA GLY A 417 14.76 13.05 -4.59
C GLY A 417 13.79 14.01 -5.30
N ASN A 418 14.12 15.30 -5.40
CA ASN A 418 13.22 16.32 -5.93
C ASN A 418 13.29 16.46 -7.48
N CYS A 419 13.17 15.36 -8.23
CA CYS A 419 13.10 15.37 -9.70
C CYS A 419 11.72 14.99 -10.28
N ALA A 420 10.73 14.76 -9.42
CA ALA A 420 9.39 14.40 -9.83
C ALA A 420 8.68 15.50 -10.64
N VAL A 421 7.73 15.09 -11.47
CA VAL A 421 6.71 16.00 -11.98
C VAL A 421 5.70 16.25 -10.86
N VAL A 422 5.61 17.48 -10.38
CA VAL A 422 4.71 17.88 -9.31
C VAL A 422 3.40 18.41 -9.90
N THR A 423 2.28 17.79 -9.50
CA THR A 423 0.93 18.27 -9.83
C THR A 423 0.24 18.74 -8.56
N THR A 424 -0.25 19.98 -8.55
CA THR A 424 -1.07 20.49 -7.45
C THR A 424 -2.39 19.72 -7.38
N THR A 425 -2.72 19.23 -6.20
CA THR A 425 -4.00 18.59 -5.93
C THR A 425 -4.99 19.63 -5.38
N SER A 426 -6.28 19.31 -5.37
CA SER A 426 -7.27 20.14 -4.66
C SER A 426 -7.39 19.79 -3.17
N ASN A 427 -6.41 19.04 -2.66
CA ASN A 427 -6.45 18.48 -1.32
C ASN A 427 -5.68 19.34 -0.32
N GLN A 428 -6.17 19.39 0.91
CA GLN A 428 -5.56 20.09 2.03
C GLN A 428 -5.42 19.11 3.17
N ALA A 429 -4.24 19.09 3.79
CA ALA A 429 -3.97 18.13 4.83
C ALA A 429 -4.87 18.31 6.06
N PRO A 430 -5.26 17.21 6.73
CA PRO A 430 -5.97 17.30 7.99
C PRO A 430 -5.11 18.00 9.04
N THR A 431 -5.74 18.59 10.06
CA THR A 431 -5.04 19.16 11.22
C THR A 431 -5.20 18.23 12.40
N ALA A 432 -4.11 17.60 12.85
CA ALA A 432 -4.11 16.64 13.97
C ALA A 432 -3.74 17.29 15.30
N ASN A 433 -4.35 16.81 16.40
CA ASN A 433 -4.09 17.21 17.77
C ASN A 433 -4.05 15.96 18.69
N ALA A 434 -2.90 15.69 19.32
CA ALA A 434 -2.68 14.55 20.21
C ALA A 434 -3.22 14.76 21.64
N GLY A 435 -3.70 15.96 21.98
CA GLY A 435 -4.21 16.26 23.31
C GLY A 435 -3.10 16.53 24.33
N ALA A 436 -3.39 16.26 25.61
CA ALA A 436 -2.51 16.59 26.73
C ALA A 436 -1.51 15.47 27.07
N ASN A 437 -0.44 15.84 27.78
CA ASN A 437 0.48 14.90 28.41
C ASN A 437 -0.08 14.36 29.72
N TYR A 438 0.21 13.09 30.04
CA TYR A 438 -0.28 12.41 31.25
C TYR A 438 0.86 11.86 32.11
N ARG A 439 0.59 11.73 33.42
CA ARG A 439 1.41 10.95 34.36
C ARG A 439 0.59 9.75 34.78
N ILE A 440 1.07 8.55 34.45
CA ILE A 440 0.33 7.30 34.62
C ILE A 440 1.15 6.40 35.55
N PRO A 441 0.57 5.82 36.61
CA PRO A 441 1.27 4.85 37.44
C PRO A 441 1.78 3.67 36.61
N ILE A 442 2.87 3.04 37.05
CA ILE A 442 3.41 1.84 36.40
C ILE A 442 2.34 0.74 36.34
N SER A 443 2.45 -0.15 35.36
CA SER A 443 1.54 -1.29 35.16
C SER A 443 0.05 -0.93 35.09
N THR A 444 -0.28 0.27 34.59
CA THR A 444 -1.67 0.76 34.49
C THR A 444 -2.08 0.90 33.02
N PRO A 445 -3.15 0.21 32.56
CA PRO A 445 -3.74 0.44 31.25
C PRO A 445 -4.19 1.88 31.07
N PHE A 446 -4.07 2.40 29.84
CA PHE A 446 -4.44 3.78 29.53
C PHE A 446 -5.04 3.90 28.14
N THR A 447 -5.78 5.00 27.93
CA THR A 447 -6.32 5.36 26.61
C THR A 447 -5.79 6.72 26.21
N LEU A 448 -5.29 6.82 24.99
CA LEU A 448 -4.96 8.10 24.36
C LEU A 448 -6.09 8.46 23.40
N THR A 449 -6.50 9.73 23.43
CA THR A 449 -7.57 10.27 22.59
C THR A 449 -7.09 11.54 21.90
N GLY A 450 -7.06 11.50 20.57
CA GLY A 450 -6.71 12.64 19.74
C GLY A 450 -7.95 13.29 19.14
N SER A 451 -7.72 14.31 18.32
CA SER A 451 -8.75 14.92 17.46
C SER A 451 -8.10 15.39 16.16
N ALA A 452 -8.87 15.42 15.08
CA ALA A 452 -8.45 16.05 13.85
C ALA A 452 -9.62 16.65 13.08
N THR A 453 -9.34 17.64 12.24
CA THR A 453 -10.28 18.23 11.30
C THR A 453 -9.73 18.16 9.90
N ASP A 454 -10.60 17.88 8.93
CA ASP A 454 -10.25 17.88 7.51
C ASP A 454 -10.88 19.08 6.78
N PRO A 455 -10.10 19.96 6.13
CA PRO A 455 -10.65 21.10 5.41
C PRO A 455 -11.51 20.72 4.19
N ASN A 456 -11.32 19.52 3.64
CA ASN A 456 -12.04 19.03 2.47
C ASN A 456 -13.32 18.24 2.84
N GLY A 457 -13.50 17.88 4.11
CA GLY A 457 -14.61 17.06 4.60
C GLY A 457 -14.43 15.57 4.29
N ASP A 458 -13.20 15.14 4.02
CA ASP A 458 -12.86 13.75 3.73
C ASP A 458 -12.97 12.87 5.00
N ALA A 459 -13.31 11.59 4.81
CA ALA A 459 -13.43 10.65 5.91
C ALA A 459 -12.04 10.25 6.43
N LEU A 460 -11.73 10.63 7.67
CA LEU A 460 -10.41 10.44 8.26
C LEU A 460 -10.23 9.04 8.87
N THR A 461 -9.00 8.53 8.79
CA THR A 461 -8.52 7.40 9.59
C THR A 461 -7.34 7.82 10.47
N TYR A 462 -7.16 7.10 11.58
CA TYR A 462 -6.27 7.48 12.66
C TYR A 462 -5.41 6.31 13.14
N SER A 463 -4.17 6.62 13.52
CA SER A 463 -3.31 5.72 14.28
C SER A 463 -2.64 6.45 15.44
N TRP A 464 -2.34 5.69 16.49
CA TRP A 464 -1.47 6.10 17.58
C TRP A 464 -0.22 5.22 17.53
N GLU A 465 0.93 5.83 17.29
CA GLU A 465 2.20 5.15 17.03
C GLU A 465 3.21 5.49 18.12
N GLN A 466 3.85 4.49 18.74
CA GLN A 466 4.87 4.77 19.72
C GLN A 466 6.11 5.36 19.03
N TYR A 467 6.67 6.42 19.61
CA TYR A 467 7.80 7.16 19.05
C TYR A 467 8.95 7.28 20.06
N ASN A 468 9.28 6.14 20.67
CA ASN A 468 10.46 5.98 21.52
C ASN A 468 11.55 5.18 20.79
N LEU A 469 12.77 5.69 20.79
CA LEU A 469 13.96 4.88 20.52
C LEU A 469 14.50 4.30 21.82
N GLY A 470 15.21 3.19 21.72
CA GLY A 470 15.91 2.61 22.85
C GLY A 470 16.87 1.49 22.46
N PRO A 471 17.40 0.76 23.46
CA PRO A 471 18.26 -0.39 23.21
C PRO A 471 17.57 -1.44 22.32
N ALA A 472 18.37 -2.12 21.50
CA ALA A 472 17.92 -3.33 20.83
C ALA A 472 17.68 -4.43 21.89
N GLY A 473 16.80 -5.39 21.60
CA GLY A 473 16.54 -6.50 22.49
C GLY A 473 15.25 -7.24 22.17
N ASN A 474 14.98 -8.28 22.95
CA ASN A 474 13.80 -9.12 22.81
C ASN A 474 12.52 -8.34 23.16
N ALA A 475 11.50 -8.44 22.32
CA ALA A 475 10.25 -7.67 22.47
C ALA A 475 9.38 -8.12 23.64
N THR A 476 9.63 -9.30 24.22
CA THR A 476 8.98 -9.78 25.45
C THR A 476 9.66 -9.29 26.74
N THR A 477 10.93 -8.86 26.66
CA THR A 477 11.70 -8.35 27.80
C THR A 477 12.39 -7.02 27.49
N PRO A 478 11.63 -5.96 27.14
CA PRO A 478 12.20 -4.67 26.75
C PRO A 478 12.90 -3.97 27.91
N ARG A 479 14.00 -3.27 27.61
CA ARG A 479 14.82 -2.53 28.60
C ARG A 479 14.92 -1.04 28.23
N GLY A 480 15.08 -0.19 29.24
CA GLY A 480 15.20 1.26 29.06
C GLY A 480 14.02 1.84 28.28
N ASP A 481 14.31 2.61 27.24
CA ASP A 481 13.29 3.24 26.40
C ASP A 481 12.92 2.44 25.14
N ALA A 482 13.30 1.16 25.04
CA ALA A 482 12.94 0.30 23.90
C ALA A 482 11.42 0.33 23.65
N PRO A 483 10.95 0.39 22.38
CA PRO A 483 9.53 0.41 22.07
C PRO A 483 8.83 -0.85 22.59
N ILE A 484 7.58 -0.70 23.04
CA ILE A 484 6.79 -1.75 23.73
C ILE A 484 5.34 -1.85 23.24
N PHE A 485 4.89 -0.88 22.42
CA PHE A 485 3.57 -0.84 21.81
C PHE A 485 3.70 -0.84 20.29
N ARG A 486 3.16 -1.89 19.66
CA ARG A 486 3.11 -2.06 18.21
C ARG A 486 2.10 -1.12 17.57
N SER A 487 2.15 -1.01 16.25
CA SER A 487 1.11 -0.35 15.48
C SER A 487 -0.04 -1.29 15.10
N PHE A 488 -1.16 -0.71 14.69
CA PHE A 488 -2.31 -1.41 14.11
C PHE A 488 -2.78 -0.66 12.85
N ALA A 489 -3.60 -1.33 12.04
CA ALA A 489 -4.21 -0.70 10.88
C ALA A 489 -4.98 0.57 11.28
N PRO A 490 -4.88 1.68 10.52
CA PRO A 490 -5.60 2.90 10.83
C PRO A 490 -7.10 2.67 10.96
N THR A 491 -7.73 3.29 11.96
CA THR A 491 -9.17 3.11 12.26
C THR A 491 -9.91 4.45 12.18
N SER A 492 -11.24 4.43 12.17
CA SER A 492 -12.05 5.66 12.29
C SER A 492 -12.12 6.20 13.74
N SER A 493 -11.55 5.51 14.72
CA SER A 493 -11.50 5.95 16.12
C SER A 493 -10.28 6.84 16.37
N THR A 494 -10.50 8.01 16.96
CA THR A 494 -9.40 8.87 17.44
C THR A 494 -8.77 8.37 18.75
N SER A 495 -9.35 7.34 19.36
CA SER A 495 -8.92 6.78 20.63
C SER A 495 -8.33 5.38 20.48
N ARG A 496 -7.23 5.12 21.21
CA ARG A 496 -6.62 3.79 21.35
C ARG A 496 -6.33 3.49 22.81
N THR A 497 -6.76 2.32 23.27
CA THR A 497 -6.42 1.76 24.59
C THR A 497 -5.17 0.89 24.49
N PHE A 498 -4.32 0.96 25.50
CA PHE A 498 -3.04 0.27 25.60
C PHE A 498 -2.98 -0.53 26.92
N PRO A 499 -2.85 -1.87 26.86
CA PRO A 499 -3.05 -2.75 25.71
C PRO A 499 -4.46 -2.65 25.09
N ARG A 500 -4.68 -3.28 23.93
CA ARG A 500 -6.03 -3.41 23.35
C ARG A 500 -7.05 -3.92 24.38
N VAL A 501 -8.28 -3.39 24.30
CA VAL A 501 -9.39 -3.80 25.18
C VAL A 501 -9.63 -5.32 25.15
N SER A 502 -9.46 -5.97 24.00
CA SER A 502 -9.55 -7.43 23.89
C SER A 502 -8.58 -8.16 24.81
N ASP A 503 -7.36 -7.65 24.93
CA ASP A 503 -6.28 -8.27 25.68
C ASP A 503 -6.54 -8.10 27.18
N LEU A 504 -7.03 -6.92 27.58
CA LEU A 504 -7.46 -6.62 28.94
C LEU A 504 -8.64 -7.49 29.38
N VAL A 505 -9.69 -7.60 28.55
CA VAL A 505 -10.90 -8.37 28.87
C VAL A 505 -10.61 -9.86 28.91
N ASN A 506 -9.77 -10.36 28.00
CA ASN A 506 -9.39 -11.78 27.94
C ASN A 506 -8.22 -12.13 28.87
N ASN A 507 -7.72 -11.18 29.65
CA ASN A 507 -6.55 -11.33 30.52
C ASN A 507 -5.35 -11.98 29.78
N THR A 508 -5.09 -11.51 28.56
CA THR A 508 -4.04 -12.03 27.68
C THR A 508 -2.96 -10.98 27.54
N THR A 509 -1.69 -11.40 27.56
CA THR A 509 -0.56 -10.53 27.24
C THR A 509 -0.09 -10.81 25.82
N THR A 510 -0.07 -9.77 24.99
CA THR A 510 0.35 -9.86 23.60
C THR A 510 1.73 -9.22 23.44
N ILE A 511 2.62 -9.87 22.68
CA ILE A 511 3.92 -9.31 22.33
C ILE A 511 3.73 -7.97 21.59
N GLY A 512 4.53 -6.97 21.97
CA GLY A 512 4.35 -5.59 21.48
C GLY A 512 3.12 -4.88 22.03
N GLU A 513 2.50 -5.34 23.10
CA GLU A 513 1.47 -4.61 23.86
C GLU A 513 1.78 -4.69 25.37
N LEU A 514 2.98 -4.27 25.78
CA LEU A 514 3.44 -4.43 27.16
C LEU A 514 3.28 -3.16 27.98
N LEU A 515 2.71 -3.29 29.19
CA LEU A 515 2.66 -2.19 30.15
C LEU A 515 4.04 -1.92 30.77
N PRO A 516 4.45 -0.66 30.97
CA PRO A 516 5.70 -0.35 31.66
C PRO A 516 5.71 -0.85 33.10
N THR A 517 6.68 -1.69 33.46
CA THR A 517 6.88 -2.20 34.82
C THR A 517 7.80 -1.32 35.68
N TYR A 518 8.35 -0.25 35.10
CA TYR A 518 9.19 0.76 35.74
C TYR A 518 8.85 2.15 35.18
N ALA A 519 9.27 3.19 35.90
CA ALA A 519 9.07 4.56 35.46
C ALA A 519 9.87 4.85 34.18
N ARG A 520 9.18 5.23 33.10
CA ARG A 520 9.76 5.64 31.83
C ARG A 520 8.85 6.60 31.09
N ARG A 521 9.42 7.36 30.16
CA ARG A 521 8.65 8.29 29.32
C ARG A 521 8.21 7.57 28.07
N LEU A 522 6.90 7.42 27.89
CA LEU A 522 6.33 6.99 26.62
C LEU A 522 6.02 8.21 25.76
N ILE A 523 6.41 8.14 24.50
CA ILE A 523 6.13 9.16 23.48
C ILE A 523 5.27 8.48 22.42
N PHE A 524 4.19 9.14 22.02
CA PHE A 524 3.34 8.66 20.93
C PHE A 524 3.12 9.78 19.92
N ARG A 525 2.88 9.40 18.66
CA ARG A 525 2.38 10.31 17.62
C ARG A 525 0.94 9.95 17.30
N PHE A 526 0.08 10.95 17.25
CA PHE A 526 -1.27 10.83 16.70
C PHE A 526 -1.22 11.20 15.22
N VAL A 527 -1.60 10.26 14.35
CA VAL A 527 -1.56 10.43 12.90
C VAL A 527 -2.99 10.45 12.36
N ALA A 528 -3.32 11.47 11.57
CA ALA A 528 -4.57 11.58 10.83
C ALA A 528 -4.32 11.49 9.32
N ARG A 529 -5.13 10.69 8.64
CA ARG A 529 -5.07 10.43 7.19
C ARG A 529 -6.42 10.70 6.57
N ASP A 530 -6.46 11.42 5.45
CA ASP A 530 -7.71 11.66 4.71
C ASP A 530 -8.09 10.55 3.72
N ASN A 531 -7.16 9.62 3.47
CA ASN A 531 -7.33 8.48 2.56
C ASN A 531 -7.64 8.89 1.11
N ARG A 532 -7.32 10.13 0.72
CA ARG A 532 -7.62 10.63 -0.63
C ARG A 532 -6.70 10.00 -1.67
N ASP A 533 -7.27 9.53 -2.77
CA ASP A 533 -6.48 9.05 -3.90
C ASP A 533 -5.80 10.20 -4.65
N GLY A 534 -4.63 9.93 -5.25
CA GLY A 534 -3.91 10.93 -6.05
C GLY A 534 -3.38 12.11 -5.25
N GLY A 535 -3.24 11.97 -3.93
CA GLY A 535 -2.79 13.06 -3.06
C GLY A 535 -3.16 12.87 -1.60
N GLY A 536 -3.10 11.65 -1.07
CA GLY A 536 -3.43 11.38 0.32
C GLY A 536 -2.62 12.26 1.25
N ALA A 537 -3.31 12.95 2.15
CA ALA A 537 -2.68 13.86 3.07
C ALA A 537 -2.55 13.27 4.46
N TRP A 538 -1.37 13.52 5.02
CA TRP A 538 -0.92 13.05 6.31
C TRP A 538 -0.65 14.25 7.17
N ASN A 539 -1.12 14.22 8.40
CA ASN A 539 -0.61 15.12 9.41
C ASN A 539 -0.51 14.42 10.76
N MET A 540 0.48 14.82 11.54
CA MET A 540 0.77 14.19 12.81
C MET A 540 1.38 15.18 13.78
N ILE A 541 1.19 14.86 15.06
CA ILE A 541 1.73 15.63 16.17
C ILE A 541 2.08 14.68 17.32
N GLN A 542 3.13 15.04 18.05
CA GLN A 542 3.67 14.30 19.19
C GLN A 542 3.10 14.82 20.51
#